data_AF-A0A7X2XU47-F1
#
_entry.id   AF-A0A7X2XU47-F1
#
_cell.length_a   1.000
_cell.length_b   1.000
_cell.length_c   1.000
_cell.angle_alpha   90.00
_cell.angle_beta   90.00
_cell.angle_gamma   90.00
#
_symmetry.space_group_name_H-M   'P 1'
#
loop_
_entity.id
_entity.type
_entity.pdbx_description
1 polymer ?
#
loop_
_entity_poly.entity_id
_entity_poly.type
_entity_poly.pdbx_seq_one_letter_code
_entity_poly.pdbx_strand_id
1 'polypeptide(L)'
;MQKELNYFHQNLRSYWQTELVNLIIFIFVLLATVFSRLFGQPSFLSARVSNAMTIIAFTIIGVLIILLFGRIHRQAESLERFRLFMGEDGKQIEPSLKPLYDKCRKYYHSGKRLDHVNGVIALGIICGYLLLNH
;
A
#
# COMPACT_ATOMS: atom_id res chain seq x y z
N MET A 1 18.83 22.63 -0.27
CA MET A 1 18.97 21.17 -0.10
C MET A 1 18.20 20.63 1.13
N GLN A 2 18.39 21.16 2.35
CA GLN A 2 17.71 20.64 3.55
C GLN A 2 16.16 20.67 3.49
N LYS A 3 15.55 21.77 3.02
CA LYS A 3 14.08 21.87 2.86
C LYS A 3 13.52 20.81 1.91
N GLU A 4 14.25 20.54 0.83
CA GLU A 4 13.89 19.56 -0.19
C GLU A 4 14.02 18.13 0.35
N LEU A 5 15.09 17.84 1.09
CA LEU A 5 15.27 16.55 1.77
C LEU A 5 14.20 16.30 2.84
N ASN A 6 13.79 17.33 3.57
CA ASN A 6 12.68 17.23 4.53
C ASN A 6 11.34 16.95 3.83
N TYR A 7 11.09 17.59 2.69
CA TYR A 7 9.92 17.30 1.86
C TYR A 7 9.92 15.84 1.39
N PHE A 8 11.05 15.33 0.89
CA PHE A 8 11.20 13.92 0.51
C PHE A 8 11.03 12.99 1.71
N HIS A 9 11.60 13.34 2.87
CA HIS A 9 11.49 12.53 4.07
C HIS A 9 10.03 12.33 4.48
N GLN A 10 9.24 13.40 4.51
CA GLN A 10 7.84 13.34 4.91
C GLN A 10 7.01 12.50 3.92
N ASN A 11 7.20 12.70 2.62
CA ASN A 11 6.42 12.01 1.60
C ASN A 11 6.83 10.53 1.46
N LEU A 12 8.13 10.21 1.48
CA LEU A 12 8.62 8.83 1.41
C LEU A 12 8.26 8.04 2.66
N ARG A 13 8.30 8.67 3.84
CA ARG A 13 7.80 8.05 5.08
C ARG A 13 6.31 7.75 4.99
N SER A 14 5.51 8.72 4.51
CA SER A 14 4.07 8.53 4.33
C SER A 14 3.77 7.43 3.31
N TYR A 15 4.52 7.35 2.21
CA TYR A 15 4.43 6.29 1.22
C TYR A 15 4.70 4.92 1.84
N TRP A 16 5.86 4.75 2.50
CA TRP A 16 6.21 3.49 3.16
C TRP A 16 5.16 3.03 4.19
N GLN A 17 4.62 3.97 4.98
CA GLN A 17 3.54 3.67 5.91
C GLN A 17 2.24 3.25 5.21
N THR A 18 1.92 3.87 4.07
CA THR A 18 0.73 3.51 3.27
C THR A 18 0.87 2.10 2.72
N GLU A 19 2.04 1.74 2.18
CA GLU A 19 2.30 0.40 1.68
C GLU A 19 2.29 -0.68 2.78
N LEU A 20 2.74 -0.36 3.99
CA LEU A 20 2.58 -1.25 5.14
C LEU A 20 1.11 -1.49 5.51
N VAL A 21 0.30 -0.44 5.52
CA VAL A 21 -1.14 -0.56 5.81
C VAL A 21 -1.83 -1.38 4.75
N ASN A 22 -1.51 -1.16 3.46
CA ASN A 22 -2.06 -1.95 2.36
C ASN A 22 -1.73 -3.44 2.51
N LEU A 23 -0.48 -3.77 2.86
CA LEU A 23 -0.08 -5.15 3.11
C LEU A 23 -0.91 -5.80 4.22
N ILE A 24 -1.11 -5.09 5.33
CA ILE A 24 -1.91 -5.57 6.46
C ILE A 24 -3.35 -5.83 6.01
N ILE A 25 -3.97 -4.88 5.28
CA ILE A 25 -5.33 -5.04 4.76
C ILE A 25 -5.43 -6.27 3.86
N PHE A 26 -4.47 -6.48 2.95
CA PHE A 26 -4.49 -7.65 2.06
C PHE A 26 -4.32 -8.97 2.81
N ILE A 27 -3.50 -9.03 3.85
CA ILE A 27 -3.39 -10.21 4.72
C ILE A 27 -4.73 -10.49 5.41
N PHE A 28 -5.41 -9.46 5.93
CA PHE A 28 -6.73 -9.61 6.53
C PHE A 28 -7.77 -10.12 5.53
N VAL A 29 -7.77 -9.59 4.31
CA VAL A 29 -8.66 -10.06 3.23
C VAL A 29 -8.39 -11.52 2.92
N LEU A 30 -7.13 -11.92 2.73
CA LEU A 30 -6.75 -13.31 2.49
C LEU A 30 -7.18 -14.23 3.62
N LEU A 31 -6.93 -13.84 4.87
CA LEU A 31 -7.37 -14.62 6.05
C LEU A 31 -8.89 -14.76 6.08
N ALA A 32 -9.64 -13.68 5.84
CA ALA A 32 -11.10 -13.73 5.80
C ALA A 32 -11.62 -14.64 4.68
N THR A 33 -11.01 -14.60 3.49
CA THR A 33 -11.36 -15.49 2.37
C THR A 33 -11.03 -16.95 2.66
N VAL A 34 -9.89 -17.24 3.29
CA VAL A 34 -9.48 -18.61 3.66
C VAL A 34 -10.35 -19.15 4.80
N PHE A 35 -10.60 -18.35 5.85
CA PHE A 35 -11.46 -18.74 6.98
C PHE A 35 -12.89 -19.02 6.52
N SER A 36 -13.48 -18.16 5.69
CA SER A 36 -14.85 -18.35 5.20
C SER A 36 -14.99 -19.64 4.38
N ARG A 37 -13.91 -20.10 3.73
CA ARG A 37 -13.91 -21.36 2.98
C ARG A 37 -13.62 -22.59 3.83
N LEU A 38 -12.68 -22.50 4.78
CA LEU A 38 -12.30 -23.62 5.64
C LEU A 38 -13.40 -24.00 6.64
N PHE A 39 -14.10 -23.01 7.19
CA PHE A 39 -15.10 -23.26 8.23
C PHE A 39 -16.54 -23.35 7.69
N GLY A 40 -16.73 -23.15 6.38
CA GLY A 40 -18.05 -22.92 5.81
C GLY A 40 -18.66 -21.63 6.35
N GLN A 41 -19.64 -21.06 5.64
CA GLN A 41 -20.37 -19.92 6.20
C GLN A 41 -20.98 -20.34 7.55
N PRO A 42 -20.68 -19.64 8.65
CA PRO A 42 -21.39 -19.86 9.90
C PRO A 42 -22.86 -19.51 9.61
N SER A 43 -23.76 -20.47 9.77
CA SER A 43 -25.21 -20.36 9.57
C SER A 43 -25.90 -19.37 10.52
N PHE A 44 -25.14 -18.50 11.20
CA PHE A 44 -25.57 -17.59 12.25
C PHE A 44 -26.03 -16.21 11.73
N LEU A 45 -25.83 -15.90 10.44
CA LEU A 45 -26.28 -14.65 9.84
C LEU A 45 -27.39 -14.93 8.84
N SER A 46 -28.59 -14.41 9.10
CA SER A 46 -29.68 -14.45 8.13
C SER A 46 -29.19 -13.85 6.80
N ALA A 47 -29.68 -14.37 5.66
CA ALA A 47 -29.28 -13.93 4.33
C ALA A 47 -29.36 -12.39 4.15
N ARG A 48 -30.24 -11.73 4.90
CA ARG A 48 -30.43 -10.27 4.89
C ARG A 48 -29.30 -9.51 5.63
N VAL A 49 -28.77 -10.04 6.73
CA VAL A 49 -27.63 -9.46 7.47
C VAL A 49 -26.31 -9.77 6.77
N SER A 50 -26.18 -10.97 6.19
CA SER A 50 -25.03 -11.35 5.36
C SER A 50 -24.88 -10.40 4.16
N ASN A 51 -25.95 -10.17 3.38
CA ASN A 51 -25.87 -9.29 2.21
C ASN A 51 -25.55 -7.83 2.55
N ALA A 52 -26.13 -7.31 3.64
CA ALA A 52 -25.85 -5.95 4.11
C ALA A 52 -24.40 -5.77 4.59
N MET A 53 -23.86 -6.75 5.35
CA MET A 53 -22.47 -6.74 5.81
C MET A 53 -21.49 -6.85 4.64
N THR A 54 -21.82 -7.64 3.62
CA THR A 54 -21.02 -7.75 2.39
C THR A 54 -21.00 -6.44 1.61
N ILE A 55 -22.15 -5.77 1.44
CA ILE A 55 -22.23 -4.46 0.76
C ILE A 55 -21.45 -3.39 1.53
N ILE A 56 -21.56 -3.35 2.87
CA ILE A 56 -20.81 -2.42 3.71
C ILE A 56 -19.30 -2.68 3.58
N ALA A 57 -18.88 -3.95 3.59
CA ALA A 57 -17.48 -4.32 3.40
C ALA A 57 -16.94 -3.86 2.04
N PHE A 58 -17.68 -4.10 0.94
CA PHE A 58 -17.30 -3.63 -0.39
C PHE A 58 -17.27 -2.09 -0.49
N THR A 59 -18.18 -1.40 0.19
CA THR A 59 -18.22 0.07 0.21
C THR A 59 -17.01 0.63 0.97
N ILE A 60 -16.65 0.05 2.11
CA ILE A 60 -15.45 0.42 2.88
C ILE A 60 -14.18 0.17 2.06
N ILE A 61 -14.08 -0.98 1.39
CA ILE A 61 -12.97 -1.31 0.49
C ILE A 61 -12.91 -0.31 -0.68
N GLY A 62 -14.04 0.00 -1.31
CA GLY A 62 -14.12 0.97 -2.40
C GLY A 62 -13.68 2.39 -1.98
N VAL A 63 -14.14 2.86 -0.82
CA VAL A 63 -13.73 4.15 -0.25
C VAL A 63 -12.24 4.17 0.09
N LEU A 64 -11.71 3.07 0.66
CA LEU A 64 -10.28 2.91 0.90
C LEU A 64 -9.46 3.01 -0.39
N ILE A 65 -9.89 2.34 -1.46
CA ILE A 65 -9.23 2.38 -2.77
C ILE A 65 -9.21 3.81 -3.35
N ILE A 66 -10.33 4.55 -3.27
CA ILE A 66 -10.43 5.93 -3.76
C ILE A 66 -9.52 6.87 -2.97
N LEU A 67 -9.50 6.76 -1.63
CA LEU A 67 -8.63 7.56 -0.78
C LEU A 67 -7.15 7.24 -0.99
N LEU A 68 -6.83 5.98 -1.30
CA LEU A 68 -5.48 5.56 -1.67
C LEU A 68 -5.06 6.18 -3.00
N PHE A 69 -5.93 6.26 -4.01
CA PHE A 69 -5.60 6.80 -5.34
C PHE A 69 -5.04 8.24 -5.31
N GLY A 70 -5.69 9.15 -4.59
CA GLY A 70 -5.23 10.55 -4.47
C GLY A 70 -3.95 10.71 -3.64
N ARG A 71 -3.63 9.73 -2.80
CA ARG A 71 -2.37 9.65 -2.04
C ARG A 71 -1.26 9.05 -2.89
N ILE A 72 -1.57 8.00 -3.63
CA ILE A 72 -0.68 7.30 -4.57
C ILE A 72 -0.18 8.27 -5.64
N HIS A 73 -1.04 9.12 -6.22
CA HIS A 73 -0.60 10.07 -7.25
C HIS A 73 0.45 11.06 -6.73
N ARG A 74 0.22 11.67 -5.56
CA ARG A 74 1.18 12.59 -4.91
C ARG A 74 2.46 11.87 -4.46
N GLN A 75 2.33 10.63 -4.00
CA GLN A 75 3.47 9.80 -3.61
C GLN A 75 4.31 9.38 -4.82
N ALA A 76 3.67 9.05 -5.96
CA ALA A 76 4.33 8.68 -7.22
C ALA A 76 5.18 9.82 -7.77
N GLU A 77 4.66 11.06 -7.78
CA GLU A 77 5.42 12.24 -8.20
C GLU A 77 6.63 12.46 -7.28
N SER A 78 6.46 12.31 -5.96
CA SER A 78 7.57 12.43 -4.99
C SER A 78 8.62 11.34 -5.13
N LEU A 79 8.21 10.10 -5.44
CA LEU A 79 9.07 8.96 -5.70
C LEU A 79 9.90 9.18 -6.96
N GLU A 80 9.30 9.69 -8.02
CA GLU A 80 9.98 9.98 -9.28
C GLU A 80 10.99 11.12 -9.10
N ARG A 81 10.61 12.21 -8.45
CA ARG A 81 11.53 13.32 -8.12
C ARG A 81 12.69 12.85 -7.25
N PHE A 82 12.44 12.00 -6.26
CA PHE A 82 13.52 11.43 -5.45
C PHE A 82 14.40 10.45 -6.23
N ARG A 83 13.83 9.68 -7.18
CA ARG A 83 14.61 8.83 -8.08
C ARG A 83 15.57 9.65 -8.95
N LEU A 84 15.09 10.75 -9.51
CA LEU A 84 15.92 11.69 -10.28
C LEU A 84 16.97 12.33 -9.39
N PHE A 85 16.60 12.75 -8.17
CA PHE A 85 17.54 13.30 -7.18
C PHE A 85 18.66 12.31 -6.81
N MET A 86 18.37 11.01 -6.73
CA MET A 86 19.39 9.97 -6.51
C MET A 86 20.25 9.68 -7.73
N GLY A 87 19.69 9.78 -8.95
CA GLY A 87 20.40 9.50 -10.21
C GLY A 87 21.31 10.63 -10.68
N GLU A 88 21.10 11.84 -10.16
CA GLU A 88 22.08 12.93 -10.22
C GLU A 88 23.23 12.63 -9.23
N ASP A 89 24.08 11.65 -9.57
CA ASP A 89 25.26 11.14 -8.83
C ASP A 89 26.32 12.23 -8.47
N GLY A 90 26.03 13.51 -8.72
CA GLY A 90 26.94 14.66 -8.53
C GLY A 90 26.52 15.67 -7.46
N LYS A 91 25.35 15.54 -6.81
CA LYS A 91 25.04 16.43 -5.67
C LYS A 91 25.90 16.00 -4.50
N GLN A 92 26.95 16.79 -4.20
CA GLN A 92 27.67 16.71 -2.92
C GLN A 92 26.65 16.97 -1.81
N ILE A 93 26.04 15.90 -1.30
CA ILE A 93 25.17 15.97 -0.15
C ILE A 93 26.05 16.37 1.01
N GLU A 94 25.72 17.52 1.58
CA GLU A 94 26.42 18.05 2.73
C GLU A 94 26.54 16.96 3.83
N PRO A 95 27.70 16.77 4.47
CA PRO A 95 27.89 15.69 5.44
C PRO A 95 26.84 15.69 6.56
N SER A 96 26.35 16.88 6.94
CA SER A 96 25.29 17.10 7.91
C SER A 96 23.92 16.54 7.47
N LEU A 97 23.66 16.48 6.16
CA LEU A 97 22.40 16.03 5.56
C LEU A 97 22.42 14.56 5.13
N LYS A 98 23.60 13.93 5.08
CA LYS A 98 23.79 12.52 4.71
C LYS A 98 22.91 11.55 5.53
N PRO A 99 22.77 11.69 6.87
CA PRO A 99 21.91 10.79 7.65
C PRO A 99 20.42 10.88 7.26
N LEU A 100 19.97 12.08 6.87
CA LEU A 100 18.58 12.29 6.44
C LEU A 100 18.37 11.73 5.03
N TYR A 101 19.34 11.91 4.13
CA TYR A 101 19.33 11.30 2.80
C TYR A 101 19.25 9.77 2.88
N ASP A 102 20.06 9.15 3.73
CA ASP A 102 20.07 7.69 3.90
C ASP A 102 18.72 7.16 4.41
N LYS A 103 18.05 7.91 5.30
CA LYS A 103 16.67 7.59 5.72
C LYS A 103 15.68 7.67 4.55
N CYS A 104 15.73 8.74 3.75
CA CYS A 104 14.89 8.88 2.57
C CYS A 104 15.10 7.72 1.59
N ARG A 105 16.36 7.38 1.31
CA ARG A 105 16.75 6.23 0.48
C ARG A 105 16.21 4.91 1.02
N LYS A 106 16.30 4.71 2.34
CA LYS A 106 15.73 3.52 2.99
C LYS A 106 14.21 3.45 2.81
N TYR A 107 13.48 4.54 3.04
CA TYR A 107 12.02 4.57 2.84
C TYR A 107 11.63 4.35 1.38
N TYR A 108 12.37 4.93 0.43
CA TYR A 108 12.17 4.69 -1.00
C TYR A 108 12.26 3.21 -1.35
N HIS A 109 13.37 2.54 -1.01
CA HIS A 109 13.57 1.14 -1.36
C HIS A 109 12.61 0.21 -0.61
N SER A 110 12.34 0.49 0.66
CA SER A 110 11.44 -0.33 1.48
C SER A 110 9.99 -0.21 0.98
N GLY A 111 9.55 1.01 0.65
CA GLY A 111 8.23 1.25 0.07
C GLY A 111 8.08 0.58 -1.29
N LYS A 112 9.06 0.71 -2.19
CA LYS A 112 9.02 0.07 -3.51
C LYS A 112 8.96 -1.47 -3.42
N ARG A 113 9.64 -2.06 -2.44
CA ARG A 113 9.55 -3.51 -2.19
C ARG A 113 8.14 -3.89 -1.71
N LEU A 114 7.56 -3.11 -0.80
CA LEU A 114 6.19 -3.37 -0.31
C LEU A 114 5.15 -3.20 -1.41
N ASP A 115 5.26 -2.17 -2.24
CA ASP A 115 4.38 -1.93 -3.40
C ASP A 115 4.39 -3.12 -4.38
N HIS A 116 5.57 -3.65 -4.70
CA HIS A 116 5.67 -4.85 -5.52
C HIS A 116 4.99 -6.07 -4.87
N VAL A 117 5.19 -6.29 -3.58
CA VAL A 117 4.53 -7.38 -2.83
C VAL A 117 3.02 -7.19 -2.81
N ASN A 118 2.55 -5.98 -2.54
CA ASN A 118 1.16 -5.59 -2.53
C ASN A 118 0.49 -5.82 -3.90
N GLY A 119 1.17 -5.46 -4.99
CA GLY A 119 0.71 -5.74 -6.35
C GLY A 119 0.55 -7.24 -6.64
N VAL A 120 1.54 -8.06 -6.25
CA VAL A 120 1.47 -9.52 -6.41
C VAL A 120 0.32 -10.13 -5.60
N ILE A 121 0.14 -9.70 -4.35
CA ILE A 121 -0.95 -10.18 -3.49
C ILE A 121 -2.31 -9.78 -4.08
N ALA A 122 -2.47 -8.53 -4.52
CA ALA A 122 -3.70 -8.06 -5.13
C ALA A 122 -4.06 -8.87 -6.39
N LEU A 123 -3.09 -9.13 -7.27
CA LEU A 123 -3.28 -10.00 -8.43
C LEU A 123 -3.69 -11.42 -8.02
N GLY A 124 -3.05 -11.99 -6.99
CA GLY A 124 -3.40 -13.29 -6.44
C GLY A 124 -4.84 -13.35 -5.90
N ILE A 125 -5.29 -12.30 -5.21
CA ILE A 125 -6.68 -12.17 -4.72
C ILE A 125 -7.66 -12.12 -5.90
N ILE A 126 -7.37 -11.31 -6.93
CA ILE A 126 -8.24 -11.17 -8.12
C ILE A 126 -8.31 -12.49 -8.89
N CYS A 127 -7.18 -13.11 -9.20
CA CYS A 127 -7.12 -14.40 -9.88
C CYS A 127 -7.83 -15.50 -9.07
N GLY A 128 -7.62 -15.52 -7.75
CA GLY A 128 -8.32 -16.43 -6.85
C GLY A 128 -9.83 -16.24 -6.89
N TYR A 129 -10.32 -14.99 -6.89
CA TYR A 129 -11.75 -14.71 -6.97
C TYR A 129 -12.35 -15.13 -8.33
N LEU A 130 -11.63 -14.88 -9.44
CA LEU A 130 -12.07 -15.27 -10.77
C LEU A 130 -12.14 -16.79 -10.96
N LEU A 131 -11.13 -17.53 -10.50
CA LEU A 131 -11.08 -19.00 -10.58
C LEU A 131 -12.12 -19.71 -9.71
N LEU A 132 -12.76 -19.00 -8.78
CA LEU A 132 -13.74 -19.57 -7.86
C LEU A 132 -15.18 -19.27 -8.23
N ASN A 133 -15.41 -18.31 -9.12
CA ASN A 133 -16.73 -17.98 -9.64
C ASN A 133 -16.93 -18.48 -11.08
N HIS A 134 -16.00 -19.27 -11.60
CA HIS A 134 -16.08 -20.01 -12.85
C HIS A 134 -16.05 -21.52 -12.58
#